data_AF-A0AB39Q8V8-F1
#
_entry.id   AF-A0AB39Q8V8-F1
#
_cell.length_a   1.000
_cell.length_b   1.000
_cell.length_c   1.000
_cell.angle_alpha   90.00
_cell.angle_beta   90.00
_cell.angle_gamma   90.00
#
_symmetry.space_group_name_H-M   'P 1'
#
loop_
_entity.id
_entity.type
_entity.pdbx_description
1 polymer ?
#
loop_
_entity_poly.entity_id
_entity_poly.type
_entity_poly.pdbx_seq_one_letter_code
_entity_poly.pdbx_strand_id
1 'polypeptide(L)'
;MALIGSGVLFVVAGLAFLALDRTPPVPRPEDASPWQVLKDGPFVAVGAINAVLMMNAGILDVALPLWIAEHTNAPISLFAPLLLVNTVMVVLLQVPVSKGAEDVRGGARALARSGMWLALCCAVIALAAGRSPWVAGVFLVVGVAVHTVGELLYSAGSWALSYELAPEHAQGQYQGMFGLTTQLGTAITPAVTALLIVRHGWVGWLVMGALLAAAGLAAPAVARWAERTRERATVPAVGAGA
;
A
#
# COMPACT_ATOMS: atom_id res chain seq x y z
N MET A 1 27.54 10.30 8.37
CA MET A 1 27.85 8.85 8.39
C MET A 1 26.74 8.00 7.78
N ALA A 2 25.47 8.12 8.22
CA ALA A 2 24.36 7.35 7.63
C ALA A 2 24.18 7.55 6.11
N LEU A 3 24.20 8.80 5.62
CA LEU A 3 24.08 9.12 4.18
C LEU A 3 25.20 8.50 3.32
N ILE A 4 26.42 8.48 3.83
CA ILE A 4 27.58 7.88 3.14
C ILE A 4 27.41 6.35 3.11
N GLY A 5 26.97 5.75 4.22
CA GLY A 5 26.65 4.33 4.29
C GLY A 5 25.57 3.91 3.29
N SER A 6 24.49 4.69 3.18
CA SER A 6 23.44 4.49 2.17
C SER A 6 23.99 4.60 0.75
N GLY A 7 24.84 5.60 0.49
CA GLY A 7 25.46 5.78 -0.82
C GLY A 7 26.33 4.59 -1.24
N VAL A 8 27.16 4.08 -0.33
CA VAL A 8 27.99 2.88 -0.59
C VAL A 8 27.12 1.66 -0.87
N LEU A 9 26.05 1.45 -0.09
CA LEU A 9 25.09 0.35 -0.31
C LEU A 9 24.47 0.40 -1.71
N PHE A 10 24.03 1.58 -2.17
CA PHE A 10 23.46 1.73 -3.52
C PHE A 10 24.48 1.47 -4.63
N VAL A 11 25.73 1.93 -4.46
CA VAL A 11 26.80 1.68 -5.44
C VAL A 11 27.12 0.19 -5.51
N VAL A 12 27.27 -0.47 -4.36
CA VAL A 12 27.53 -1.92 -4.29
C VAL A 12 26.38 -2.72 -4.91
N ALA A 13 25.13 -2.37 -4.61
CA ALA A 13 23.97 -2.99 -5.23
C ALA A 13 23.96 -2.78 -6.76
N GLY A 14 24.24 -1.55 -7.22
CA GLY A 14 24.34 -1.23 -8.64
C GLY A 14 25.44 -2.02 -9.36
N LEU A 15 26.61 -2.17 -8.75
CA LEU A 15 27.69 -3.00 -9.28
C LEU A 15 27.32 -4.49 -9.29
N ALA A 16 26.58 -4.96 -8.29
CA ALA A 16 26.07 -6.34 -8.27
C ALA A 16 25.05 -6.59 -9.40
N PHE A 17 24.21 -5.60 -9.75
CA PHE A 17 23.31 -5.71 -10.92
C PHE A 17 24.06 -5.82 -12.25
N LEU A 18 25.26 -5.23 -12.37
CA LEU A 18 26.09 -5.38 -13.57
C LEU A 18 26.67 -6.79 -13.72
N ALA A 19 26.73 -7.56 -12.63
CA ALA A 19 27.20 -8.93 -12.63
C ALA A 19 26.09 -9.96 -12.92
N LEU A 20 24.82 -9.53 -13.04
CA LEU A 20 23.71 -10.38 -13.42
C LEU A 20 23.65 -10.56 -14.94
N ASP A 21 23.37 -11.77 -15.39
CA ASP A 21 23.18 -12.08 -16.81
C ASP A 21 22.03 -11.25 -17.38
N ARG A 22 22.28 -10.60 -18.52
CA ARG A 22 21.26 -9.84 -19.23
C ARG A 22 20.18 -10.80 -19.71
N THR A 23 18.99 -10.71 -19.12
CA THR A 23 17.83 -11.45 -19.58
C THR A 23 17.50 -10.98 -21.01
N PRO A 24 17.33 -11.89 -21.98
CA PRO A 24 17.03 -11.50 -23.35
C PRO A 24 15.74 -10.65 -23.40
N PRO A 25 15.72 -9.55 -24.17
CA PRO A 25 14.54 -8.69 -24.26
C PRO A 25 13.33 -9.50 -24.75
N VAL A 26 12.22 -9.43 -24.01
CA VAL A 26 10.95 -10.01 -24.48
C VAL A 26 10.47 -9.17 -25.67
N PRO A 27 10.20 -9.78 -26.84
CA PRO A 27 9.73 -9.06 -28.02
C PRO A 27 8.46 -8.27 -27.72
N ARG A 28 8.49 -6.97 -27.97
CA ARG A 28 7.31 -6.11 -27.91
C ARG A 28 6.51 -6.31 -29.20
N PRO A 29 5.19 -6.56 -29.14
CA PRO A 29 4.35 -6.57 -30.33
C PRO A 29 4.46 -5.23 -31.07
N GLU A 30 4.56 -5.25 -32.40
CA GLU A 30 4.73 -4.04 -33.22
C GLU A 30 3.56 -3.04 -33.05
N ASP A 31 2.37 -3.53 -32.70
CA ASP A 31 1.16 -2.73 -32.47
C ASP A 31 0.96 -2.28 -31.01
N ALA A 32 1.92 -2.58 -30.10
CA ALA A 32 1.75 -2.29 -28.68
C ALA A 32 1.75 -0.77 -28.41
N SER A 33 0.57 -0.22 -28.09
CA SER A 33 0.37 1.20 -27.82
C SER A 33 1.11 1.66 -26.56
N PRO A 34 1.74 2.85 -26.55
CA PRO A 34 2.34 3.44 -25.34
C PRO A 34 1.33 3.68 -24.20
N TRP A 35 0.04 3.77 -24.53
CA TRP A 35 -1.05 4.03 -23.59
C TRP A 35 -1.89 2.79 -23.28
N GLN A 36 -1.40 1.60 -23.65
CA GLN A 36 -2.11 0.34 -23.45
C GLN A 36 -2.49 0.13 -21.98
N VAL A 37 -1.62 0.53 -21.06
CA VAL A 37 -1.87 0.40 -19.62
C VAL A 37 -3.09 1.22 -19.14
N LEU A 38 -3.32 2.43 -19.69
CA LEU A 38 -4.49 3.24 -19.35
C LEU A 38 -5.80 2.66 -19.92
N LYS A 39 -5.69 1.79 -20.93
CA LYS A 39 -6.84 1.07 -21.51
C LYS A 39 -7.10 -0.25 -20.79
N ASP A 40 -6.17 -0.74 -19.95
CA ASP A 40 -6.37 -1.90 -19.08
C ASP A 40 -7.21 -1.48 -17.86
N GLY A 41 -8.53 -1.40 -18.07
CA GLY A 41 -9.50 -1.05 -17.02
C GLY A 41 -9.33 -1.83 -15.71
N PRO A 42 -9.14 -3.17 -15.73
CA PRO A 42 -8.81 -3.93 -14.53
C PRO A 42 -7.58 -3.44 -13.79
N PHE A 43 -6.47 -3.20 -14.50
CA PHE A 43 -5.25 -2.73 -13.86
C PHE A 43 -5.36 -1.27 -13.37
N VAL A 44 -6.10 -0.41 -14.08
CA VAL A 44 -6.43 0.94 -13.61
C VAL A 44 -7.24 0.89 -12.31
N ALA A 45 -8.19 -0.03 -12.18
CA ALA A 45 -8.95 -0.22 -10.94
C ALA A 45 -8.07 -0.73 -9.78
N VAL A 46 -7.09 -1.60 -10.05
CA VAL A 46 -6.07 -1.99 -9.07
C VAL A 46 -5.25 -0.76 -8.64
N GLY A 47 -4.85 0.09 -9.59
CA GLY A 47 -4.17 1.34 -9.30
C GLY A 47 -5.00 2.30 -8.45
N ALA A 48 -6.32 2.40 -8.68
CA ALA A 48 -7.22 3.21 -7.86
C ALA A 48 -7.30 2.68 -6.41
N ILE A 49 -7.38 1.36 -6.23
CA ILE A 49 -7.31 0.73 -4.90
C ILE A 49 -5.97 1.05 -4.23
N ASN A 50 -4.87 0.96 -4.98
CA ASN A 50 -3.54 1.30 -4.48
C ASN A 50 -3.46 2.76 -4.03
N ALA A 51 -3.95 3.71 -4.82
CA ALA A 51 -3.97 5.12 -4.45
C ALA A 51 -4.72 5.39 -3.14
N VAL A 52 -5.84 4.69 -2.90
CA VAL A 52 -6.61 4.81 -1.65
C VAL A 52 -5.87 4.15 -0.50
N LEU A 53 -5.40 2.91 -0.65
CA LEU A 53 -4.69 2.21 0.41
C LEU A 53 -3.37 2.88 0.77
N MET A 54 -2.66 3.49 -0.19
CA MET A 54 -1.43 4.26 0.05
C MET A 54 -1.63 5.39 1.07
N MET A 55 -2.85 5.91 1.23
CA MET A 55 -3.16 6.92 2.25
C MET A 55 -2.86 6.46 3.68
N ASN A 56 -2.70 5.16 3.91
CA ASN A 56 -2.28 4.61 5.19
C ASN A 56 -0.95 5.21 5.70
N ALA A 57 -0.03 5.63 4.81
CA ALA A 57 1.23 6.26 5.19
C ALA A 57 1.00 7.57 5.97
N GLY A 58 0.01 8.35 5.55
CA GLY A 58 -0.31 9.60 6.23
C GLY A 58 -0.94 9.43 7.61
N ILE A 59 -1.33 8.21 8.01
CA ILE A 59 -1.80 7.95 9.37
C ILE A 59 -0.66 8.22 10.36
N LEU A 60 0.54 7.68 10.12
CA LEU A 60 1.69 7.90 11.01
C LEU A 60 2.35 9.25 10.75
N ASP A 61 2.52 9.63 9.47
CA ASP A 61 3.33 10.81 9.11
C ASP A 61 2.62 12.14 9.40
N VAL A 62 1.30 12.17 9.33
CA VAL A 62 0.50 13.42 9.40
C VAL A 62 -0.56 13.34 10.48
N ALA A 63 -1.40 12.30 10.47
CA ALA A 63 -2.58 12.25 11.33
C ALA A 63 -2.20 12.07 12.81
N LEU A 64 -1.29 11.14 13.09
CA LEU A 64 -0.92 10.76 14.45
C LEU A 64 -0.28 11.89 15.26
N PRO A 65 0.77 12.61 14.79
CA PRO A 65 1.36 13.69 15.58
C PRO A 65 0.35 14.82 15.84
N LEU A 66 -0.50 15.12 14.87
CA LEU A 66 -1.54 16.15 14.98
C LEU A 66 -2.65 15.71 15.95
N TRP A 67 -3.06 14.45 15.90
CA TRP A 67 -4.01 13.87 16.83
C TRP A 67 -3.50 13.89 18.27
N ILE A 68 -2.23 13.53 18.47
CA ILE A 68 -1.59 13.57 19.79
C ILE A 68 -1.61 15.00 20.33
N ALA A 69 -1.22 15.97 19.50
CA ALA A 69 -1.11 17.38 19.89
C ALA A 69 -2.46 18.05 20.18
N GLU A 70 -3.50 17.78 19.38
CA GLU A 70 -4.75 18.55 19.42
C GLU A 70 -5.90 17.84 20.15
N HIS A 71 -5.88 16.50 20.21
CA HIS A 71 -7.05 15.71 20.60
C HIS A 71 -6.80 14.72 21.74
N THR A 72 -5.55 14.57 22.19
CA THR A 72 -5.20 13.68 23.30
C THR A 72 -4.50 14.42 24.43
N ASN A 73 -4.56 13.84 25.63
CA ASN A 73 -3.78 14.32 26.78
C ASN A 73 -2.37 13.69 26.83
N ALA A 74 -1.97 12.92 25.81
CA ALA A 74 -0.66 12.29 25.77
C ALA A 74 0.43 13.32 25.41
N PRO A 75 1.65 13.20 25.95
CA PRO A 75 2.73 14.12 25.60
C PRO A 75 3.16 13.90 24.14
N ILE A 76 3.42 14.99 23.41
CA ILE A 76 3.86 14.92 22.00
C ILE A 76 5.16 14.14 21.81
N SER A 77 6.00 14.07 22.86
CA SER A 77 7.22 13.24 22.87
C SER A 77 6.94 11.74 22.69
N LEU A 78 5.70 11.28 22.89
CA LEU A 78 5.28 9.90 22.62
C LEU A 78 5.31 9.56 21.11
N PHE A 79 5.28 10.55 20.22
CA PHE A 79 5.32 10.30 18.78
C PHE A 79 6.62 9.59 18.33
N ALA A 80 7.78 10.03 18.82
CA ALA A 80 9.06 9.43 18.47
C ALA A 80 9.19 7.93 18.85
N PRO A 81 8.88 7.49 20.10
CA PRO A 81 8.90 6.06 20.43
C PRO A 81 7.83 5.26 19.69
N LEU A 82 6.68 5.85 19.32
CA LEU A 82 5.69 5.18 18.47
C LEU A 82 6.27 4.84 17.08
N LEU A 83 7.00 5.77 16.46
CA LEU A 83 7.70 5.50 15.20
C LEU A 83 8.78 4.42 15.36
N LEU A 84 9.51 4.42 16.48
CA LEU A 84 10.48 3.37 16.78
C LEU A 84 9.80 1.99 16.90
N VAL A 85 8.65 1.91 17.57
CA VAL A 85 7.86 0.68 17.69
C VAL A 85 7.43 0.18 16.30
N ASN A 86 6.85 1.06 15.47
CA ASN A 86 6.51 0.71 14.08
C ASN A 86 7.73 0.18 13.33
N THR A 87 8.87 0.88 13.39
CA THR A 87 10.09 0.49 12.67
C THR A 87 10.61 -0.89 13.09
N VAL A 88 10.68 -1.13 14.41
CA VAL A 88 11.09 -2.44 14.95
C VAL A 88 10.11 -3.53 14.52
N MET A 89 8.81 -3.25 14.59
CA MET A 89 7.79 -4.20 14.16
C MET A 89 7.87 -4.49 12.66
N VAL A 90 8.09 -3.48 11.80
CA VAL A 90 8.31 -3.69 10.37
C VAL A 90 9.49 -4.64 10.15
N VAL A 91 10.65 -4.37 10.74
CA VAL A 91 11.84 -5.21 10.58
C VAL A 91 11.60 -6.66 11.04
N LEU A 92 10.92 -6.86 12.17
CA LEU A 92 10.68 -8.18 12.74
C LEU A 92 9.56 -8.95 12.03
N LEU A 93 8.50 -8.26 11.60
CA LEU A 93 7.27 -8.87 11.11
C LEU A 93 7.14 -8.87 9.59
N GLN A 94 7.94 -8.09 8.85
CA GLN A 94 7.82 -7.97 7.40
C GLN A 94 7.91 -9.32 6.69
N VAL A 95 8.90 -10.14 7.03
CA VAL A 95 9.07 -11.47 6.40
C VAL A 95 7.90 -12.41 6.72
N PRO A 96 7.53 -12.66 7.99
CA PRO A 96 6.42 -13.58 8.27
C PRO A 96 5.06 -13.08 7.78
N VAL A 97 4.80 -11.77 7.80
CA VAL A 97 3.51 -11.18 7.37
C VAL A 97 3.37 -11.18 5.84
N SER A 98 4.47 -11.06 5.10
CA SER A 98 4.47 -11.10 3.63
C SER A 98 4.25 -12.50 3.05
N LYS A 99 4.40 -13.57 3.85
CA LYS A 99 4.20 -14.95 3.38
C LYS A 99 2.75 -15.18 2.91
N GLY A 100 2.60 -15.84 1.78
CA GLY A 100 1.29 -16.11 1.18
C GLY A 100 0.73 -14.95 0.35
N ALA A 101 1.53 -13.93 0.07
CA ALA A 101 1.22 -12.83 -0.84
C ALA A 101 2.06 -12.87 -2.12
N GLU A 102 2.57 -14.05 -2.51
CA GLU A 102 3.47 -14.20 -3.66
C GLU A 102 2.73 -14.23 -5.01
N ASP A 103 1.43 -14.51 -5.02
CA ASP A 103 0.59 -14.57 -6.22
C ASP A 103 -0.52 -13.51 -6.19
N VAL A 104 -1.23 -13.34 -7.31
CA VAL A 104 -2.34 -12.37 -7.43
C VAL A 104 -3.41 -12.58 -6.35
N ARG A 105 -3.78 -13.84 -6.07
CA ARG A 105 -4.85 -14.17 -5.11
C ARG A 105 -4.41 -13.91 -3.67
N GLY A 106 -3.20 -14.29 -3.33
CA GLY A 106 -2.54 -14.06 -2.06
C GLY A 106 -2.37 -12.57 -1.79
N GLY A 107 -1.83 -11.83 -2.76
CA GLY A 107 -1.69 -10.39 -2.72
C GLY A 107 -3.03 -9.67 -2.54
N ALA A 108 -4.07 -10.07 -3.28
CA ALA A 108 -5.39 -9.46 -3.15
C ALA A 108 -6.03 -9.73 -1.78
N ARG A 109 -5.83 -10.93 -1.23
CA ARG A 109 -6.25 -11.25 0.16
C ARG A 109 -5.45 -10.46 1.18
N ALA A 110 -4.16 -10.22 0.94
CA ALA A 110 -3.34 -9.37 1.80
C ALA A 110 -3.86 -7.93 1.80
N LEU A 111 -4.20 -7.35 0.64
CA LEU A 111 -4.83 -6.03 0.56
C LEU A 111 -6.19 -5.96 1.28
N ALA A 112 -7.01 -7.01 1.16
CA ALA A 112 -8.28 -7.08 1.90
C ALA A 112 -8.08 -7.09 3.41
N ARG A 113 -7.15 -7.91 3.90
CA ARG A 113 -6.78 -7.94 5.32
C ARG A 113 -6.17 -6.61 5.75
N SER A 114 -5.32 -6.01 4.93
CA SER A 114 -4.72 -4.69 5.18
C SER A 114 -5.80 -3.64 5.44
N GLY A 115 -6.79 -3.50 4.54
CA GLY A 115 -7.89 -2.55 4.73
C GLY A 115 -8.64 -2.75 6.05
N MET A 116 -8.82 -4.00 6.49
CA MET A 116 -9.45 -4.32 7.79
C MET A 116 -8.56 -3.94 8.98
N TRP A 117 -7.27 -4.26 8.92
CA TRP A 117 -6.31 -3.87 9.96
C TRP A 117 -6.18 -2.35 10.07
N LEU A 118 -6.16 -1.65 8.94
CA LEU A 118 -6.11 -0.19 8.91
C LEU A 118 -7.40 0.44 9.45
N ALA A 119 -8.57 -0.12 9.13
CA ALA A 119 -9.83 0.32 9.73
C ALA A 119 -9.88 0.12 11.25
N LEU A 120 -9.40 -1.03 11.72
CA LEU A 120 -9.25 -1.31 13.15
C LEU A 120 -8.29 -0.32 13.82
N CYS A 121 -7.15 -0.04 13.19
CA CYS A 121 -6.19 0.96 13.64
C CYS A 121 -6.86 2.33 13.81
N CYS A 122 -7.58 2.81 12.80
CA CYS A 122 -8.29 4.09 12.87
C CYS A 122 -9.27 4.14 14.05
N ALA A 123 -10.04 3.07 14.26
CA ALA A 123 -10.95 2.97 15.40
C ALA A 123 -10.20 2.99 16.75
N VAL A 124 -9.11 2.23 16.87
CA VAL A 124 -8.30 2.15 18.10
C VAL A 124 -7.65 3.50 18.43
N ILE A 125 -7.07 4.20 17.45
CA ILE A 125 -6.45 5.52 17.65
C ILE A 125 -7.50 6.56 18.05
N ALA A 126 -8.70 6.51 17.45
CA ALA A 126 -9.80 7.41 17.80
C ALA A 126 -10.20 7.30 19.29
N LEU A 127 -10.09 6.11 19.89
CA LEU A 127 -10.41 5.87 21.31
C LEU A 127 -9.44 6.54 22.29
N ALA A 128 -8.28 7.02 21.82
CA ALA A 128 -7.32 7.75 22.65
C ALA A 128 -7.84 9.15 23.07
N ALA A 129 -8.77 9.74 22.32
CA ALA A 129 -9.28 11.08 22.60
C ALA A 129 -10.03 11.16 23.94
N GLY A 130 -9.80 12.25 24.68
CA GLY A 130 -10.46 12.51 25.96
C GLY A 130 -10.08 11.54 27.11
N ARG A 131 -9.08 10.69 26.92
CA ARG A 131 -8.59 9.75 27.94
C ARG A 131 -7.44 10.34 28.77
N SER A 132 -7.16 9.74 29.93
CA SER A 132 -5.97 10.08 30.72
C SER A 132 -4.69 9.80 29.90
N PRO A 133 -3.56 10.50 30.16
CA PRO A 133 -2.34 10.37 29.36
C PRO A 133 -1.86 8.92 29.19
N TRP A 134 -1.91 8.13 30.26
CA TRP A 134 -1.52 6.72 30.24
C TRP A 134 -2.44 5.85 29.37
N VAL A 135 -3.75 6.04 29.49
CA VAL A 135 -4.74 5.28 28.71
C VAL A 135 -4.68 5.66 27.24
N ALA A 136 -4.54 6.95 26.93
CA ALA A 136 -4.30 7.44 25.58
C ALA A 136 -3.02 6.82 24.99
N GLY A 137 -1.93 6.80 25.76
CA GLY A 137 -0.68 6.18 25.35
C GLY A 137 -0.82 4.69 24.98
N VAL A 138 -1.55 3.91 25.76
CA VAL A 138 -1.83 2.49 25.45
C VAL A 138 -2.59 2.36 24.13
N PHE A 139 -3.66 3.14 23.92
CA PHE A 139 -4.40 3.12 22.66
C PHE A 139 -3.54 3.51 21.46
N LEU A 140 -2.65 4.49 21.60
CA LEU A 140 -1.75 4.90 20.54
C LEU A 140 -0.72 3.81 20.21
N VAL A 141 -0.12 3.17 21.21
CA VAL A 141 0.82 2.05 21.00
C VAL A 141 0.13 0.88 20.31
N VAL A 142 -1.05 0.47 20.80
CA VAL A 142 -1.84 -0.60 20.17
C VAL A 142 -2.26 -0.20 18.76
N GLY A 143 -2.71 1.03 18.55
CA GLY A 143 -3.08 1.56 17.25
C GLY A 143 -1.94 1.50 16.24
N VAL A 144 -0.73 1.88 16.64
CA VAL A 144 0.48 1.80 15.80
C VAL A 144 0.88 0.35 15.52
N ALA A 145 0.77 -0.54 16.50
CA ALA A 145 1.03 -1.96 16.29
C ALA A 145 0.06 -2.58 15.26
N VAL A 146 -1.23 -2.26 15.37
CA VAL A 146 -2.30 -2.67 14.46
C VAL A 146 -2.08 -2.06 13.06
N HIS A 147 -1.71 -0.78 12.99
CA HIS A 147 -1.35 -0.08 11.74
C HIS A 147 -0.22 -0.81 11.03
N THR A 148 0.84 -1.14 11.76
CA THR A 148 2.04 -1.77 11.18
C THR A 148 1.71 -3.11 10.52
N VAL A 149 0.83 -3.92 11.12
CA VAL A 149 0.36 -5.16 10.48
C VAL A 149 -0.38 -4.88 9.17
N GLY A 150 -1.25 -3.86 9.16
CA GLY A 150 -1.96 -3.41 7.96
C GLY A 150 -1.03 -2.89 6.87
N GLU A 151 -0.02 -2.09 7.25
CA GLU A 151 1.02 -1.55 6.36
C GLU A 151 1.85 -2.66 5.69
N LEU A 152 2.26 -3.67 6.46
CA LEU A 152 3.03 -4.80 5.94
C LEU A 152 2.21 -5.62 4.93
N LEU A 153 0.94 -5.89 5.24
CA LEU A 153 0.02 -6.56 4.33
C LEU A 153 -0.27 -5.73 3.07
N TYR A 154 -0.41 -4.42 3.22
CA TYR A 154 -0.55 -3.48 2.09
C TYR A 154 0.66 -3.59 1.17
N SER A 155 1.85 -3.43 1.74
CA SER A 155 3.11 -3.47 1.00
C SER A 155 3.26 -4.78 0.22
N ALA A 156 3.10 -5.92 0.89
CA ALA A 156 3.20 -7.22 0.23
C ALA A 156 2.16 -7.37 -0.90
N GLY A 157 0.90 -7.02 -0.62
CA GLY A 157 -0.18 -7.14 -1.60
C GLY A 157 -0.08 -6.19 -2.79
N SER A 158 0.39 -4.95 -2.57
CA SER A 158 0.53 -3.95 -3.63
C SER A 158 1.63 -4.34 -4.62
N TRP A 159 2.75 -4.85 -4.12
CA TRP A 159 3.85 -5.34 -4.95
C TRP A 159 3.43 -6.57 -5.75
N ALA A 160 2.77 -7.54 -5.12
CA ALA A 160 2.29 -8.73 -5.80
C ALA A 160 1.34 -8.39 -6.95
N LEU A 161 0.32 -7.56 -6.70
CA LEU A 161 -0.62 -7.17 -7.75
C LEU A 161 0.04 -6.32 -8.84
N SER A 162 0.98 -5.44 -8.52
CA SER A 162 1.60 -4.59 -9.54
C SER A 162 2.45 -5.42 -10.51
N TYR A 163 3.21 -6.40 -10.02
CA TYR A 163 4.11 -7.21 -10.84
C TYR A 163 3.40 -8.39 -11.53
N GLU A 164 2.59 -9.16 -10.81
CA GLU A 164 1.92 -10.35 -11.35
C GLU A 164 0.84 -9.98 -12.38
N LEU A 165 0.17 -8.83 -12.19
CA LEU A 165 -0.75 -8.29 -13.17
C LEU A 165 -0.06 -7.38 -14.20
N ALA A 166 1.26 -7.43 -14.37
CA ALA A 166 1.91 -6.70 -15.46
C ALA A 166 2.35 -7.70 -16.55
N PRO A 167 2.04 -7.46 -17.84
CA PRO A 167 2.53 -8.33 -18.92
C PRO A 167 4.05 -8.25 -19.00
N GLU A 168 4.73 -9.38 -19.25
CA GLU A 168 6.20 -9.46 -19.32
C GLU A 168 6.82 -8.42 -20.27
N HIS A 169 6.20 -8.21 -21.43
CA HIS A 169 6.65 -7.24 -22.45
C HIS A 169 6.38 -5.76 -22.09
N ALA A 170 5.63 -5.49 -21.01
CA ALA A 170 5.17 -4.15 -20.63
C ALA A 170 5.35 -3.81 -19.15
N GLN A 171 6.13 -4.60 -18.40
CA GLN A 171 6.40 -4.40 -16.96
C GLN A 171 6.72 -2.94 -16.61
N GLY A 172 7.61 -2.28 -17.37
CA GLY A 172 7.97 -0.88 -17.12
C GLY A 172 6.81 0.12 -17.27
N GLN A 173 5.90 -0.09 -18.24
CA GLN A 173 4.73 0.78 -18.39
C GLN A 173 3.72 0.60 -17.26
N TYR A 174 3.49 -0.66 -16.84
CA TYR A 174 2.58 -0.98 -15.75
C TYR A 174 3.10 -0.49 -14.40
N GLN A 175 4.39 -0.71 -14.11
CA GLN A 175 5.04 -0.18 -12.91
C GLN A 175 5.10 1.35 -12.91
N GLY A 176 5.31 1.98 -14.07
CA GLY A 176 5.23 3.43 -14.21
C GLY A 176 3.84 3.97 -13.83
N MET A 177 2.78 3.36 -14.36
CA MET A 177 1.41 3.78 -14.01
C MET A 177 1.06 3.48 -12.55
N PHE A 178 1.45 2.31 -12.04
CA PHE A 178 1.23 1.96 -10.63
C PHE A 178 1.96 2.96 -9.71
N GLY A 179 3.20 3.32 -10.05
CA GLY A 179 3.96 4.38 -9.39
C GLY A 179 3.24 5.73 -9.42
N LEU A 180 2.62 6.12 -10.54
CA LEU A 180 1.78 7.32 -10.60
C LEU A 180 0.59 7.25 -9.63
N THR A 181 -0.05 6.09 -9.49
CA THR A 181 -1.16 5.94 -8.52
C THR A 181 -0.69 6.06 -7.08
N THR A 182 0.50 5.54 -6.78
CA THR A 182 1.16 5.73 -5.48
C THR A 182 1.41 7.22 -5.21
N GLN A 183 2.00 7.94 -6.16
CA GLN A 183 2.27 9.38 -6.00
C GLN A 183 1.00 10.19 -5.87
N LEU A 184 -0.06 9.83 -6.60
CA LEU A 184 -1.37 10.46 -6.46
C LEU A 184 -1.92 10.26 -5.05
N GLY A 185 -1.88 9.02 -4.53
CA GLY A 185 -2.28 8.69 -3.17
C GLY A 185 -1.51 9.52 -2.14
N THR A 186 -0.19 9.52 -2.21
CA THR A 186 0.68 10.31 -1.32
C THR A 186 0.36 11.80 -1.38
N ALA A 187 0.13 12.37 -2.56
CA ALA A 187 -0.12 13.80 -2.74
C ALA A 187 -1.45 14.26 -2.10
N ILE A 188 -2.50 13.45 -2.19
CA ILE A 188 -3.82 13.80 -1.63
C ILE A 188 -3.94 13.48 -0.15
N THR A 189 -3.09 12.59 0.36
CA THR A 189 -3.16 12.06 1.73
C THR A 189 -3.18 13.16 2.81
N PRO A 190 -2.26 14.16 2.81
CA PRO A 190 -2.28 15.22 3.83
C PRO A 190 -3.59 16.02 3.84
N ALA A 191 -4.14 16.32 2.65
CA ALA A 191 -5.39 17.06 2.53
C ALA A 191 -6.59 16.26 3.04
N VAL A 192 -6.67 14.97 2.70
CA VAL A 192 -7.74 14.06 3.18
C VAL A 192 -7.63 13.88 4.70
N THR A 193 -6.42 13.64 5.21
CA THR A 193 -6.16 13.53 6.65
C THR A 193 -6.55 14.80 7.40
N ALA A 194 -6.13 15.97 6.92
CA ALA A 194 -6.49 17.25 7.52
C ALA A 194 -8.02 17.48 7.49
N LEU A 195 -8.67 17.22 6.36
CA LEU A 195 -10.10 17.44 6.21
C LEU A 195 -10.93 16.50 7.09
N LEU A 196 -10.60 15.20 7.09
CA LEU A 196 -11.36 14.20 7.82
C LEU A 196 -11.01 14.23 9.30
N ILE A 197 -9.75 14.00 9.64
CA ILE A 197 -9.34 13.69 11.01
C ILE A 197 -9.29 14.94 11.87
N VAL A 198 -8.69 16.02 11.37
CA VAL A 198 -8.48 17.24 12.17
C VAL A 198 -9.80 17.98 12.39
N ARG A 199 -10.63 18.09 11.35
CA ARG A 199 -11.90 18.84 11.47
C ARG A 199 -13.03 18.05 12.12
N HIS A 200 -13.09 16.73 11.92
CA HIS A 200 -14.23 15.90 12.36
C HIS A 200 -13.85 14.93 13.49
N GLY A 201 -12.61 14.95 13.96
CA GLY A 201 -12.13 14.18 15.08
C GLY A 201 -12.34 12.68 14.92
N TRP A 202 -13.04 12.07 15.89
CA TRP A 202 -13.33 10.63 15.91
C TRP A 202 -14.11 10.16 14.68
N VAL A 203 -15.02 10.99 14.13
CA VAL A 203 -15.79 10.65 12.93
C VAL A 203 -14.85 10.56 11.72
N GLY A 204 -13.87 11.47 11.64
CA GLY A 204 -12.85 11.47 10.59
C GLY A 204 -12.06 10.17 10.53
N TRP A 205 -11.66 9.66 11.68
CA TRP A 205 -10.98 8.36 11.79
C TRP A 205 -11.85 7.21 11.29
N LEU A 206 -13.13 7.16 11.67
CA LEU A 206 -14.02 6.10 11.20
C LEU A 206 -14.28 6.17 9.70
N VAL A 207 -14.43 7.37 9.13
CA VAL A 207 -14.60 7.56 7.68
C VAL A 207 -13.34 7.13 6.94
N MET A 208 -12.15 7.53 7.40
CA MET A 208 -10.87 7.08 6.82
C MET A 208 -10.74 5.56 6.90
N GLY A 209 -11.03 4.97 8.07
CA GLY A 209 -11.01 3.52 8.26
C GLY A 209 -11.99 2.80 7.32
N ALA A 210 -13.21 3.31 7.16
CA ALA A 210 -14.20 2.76 6.25
C ALA A 210 -13.77 2.85 4.78
N LEU A 211 -13.13 3.96 4.38
CA LEU A 211 -12.58 4.14 3.04
C LEU A 211 -11.48 3.10 2.73
N LEU A 212 -10.52 2.94 3.65
CA LEU A 212 -9.43 1.96 3.53
C LEU A 212 -9.96 0.52 3.54
N ALA A 213 -10.92 0.23 4.42
CA ALA A 213 -11.65 -1.03 4.46
C ALA A 213 -12.33 -1.36 3.12
N ALA A 214 -13.09 -0.41 2.57
CA ALA A 214 -13.81 -0.59 1.32
C ALA A 214 -12.85 -0.85 0.15
N ALA A 215 -11.76 -0.08 0.06
CA ALA A 215 -10.73 -0.28 -0.97
C ALA A 215 -10.06 -1.66 -0.85
N GLY A 216 -9.66 -2.05 0.37
CA GLY A 216 -9.09 -3.37 0.62
C GLY A 216 -10.04 -4.51 0.25
N LEU A 217 -11.30 -4.44 0.69
CA LEU A 217 -12.32 -5.45 0.40
C LEU A 217 -12.68 -5.55 -1.09
N ALA A 218 -12.52 -4.46 -1.85
CA ALA A 218 -12.68 -4.48 -3.30
C ALA A 218 -11.53 -5.21 -4.03
N ALA A 219 -10.34 -5.28 -3.43
CA ALA A 219 -9.14 -5.82 -4.09
C ALA A 219 -9.30 -7.26 -4.62
N PRO A 220 -9.86 -8.24 -3.87
CA PRO A 220 -10.09 -9.58 -4.41
C PRO A 220 -11.06 -9.62 -5.60
N ALA A 221 -12.06 -8.75 -5.63
CA ALA A 221 -13.02 -8.70 -6.73
C ALA A 221 -12.37 -8.12 -8.00
N VAL A 222 -11.60 -7.05 -7.85
CA VAL A 222 -10.85 -6.42 -8.96
C VAL A 222 -9.73 -7.33 -9.46
N ALA A 223 -8.99 -7.99 -8.58
CA ALA A 223 -7.95 -8.94 -8.96
C ALA A 223 -8.53 -10.11 -9.77
N ARG A 224 -9.65 -10.71 -9.34
CA ARG A 224 -10.36 -11.74 -10.12
C ARG A 224 -10.88 -11.22 -11.46
N TRP A 225 -11.21 -9.94 -11.58
CA TRP A 225 -11.58 -9.34 -12.85
C TRP A 225 -10.37 -9.21 -13.77
N ALA A 226 -9.22 -8.77 -13.24
CA ALA A 226 -7.97 -8.69 -13.99
C ALA A 226 -7.47 -10.06 -14.48
N GLU A 227 -7.50 -11.10 -13.64
CA GLU A 227 -7.13 -12.47 -14.03
C GLU A 227 -8.00 -12.97 -15.20
N ARG A 228 -9.34 -12.84 -15.09
CA ARG A 228 -10.28 -13.30 -16.12
C ARG A 228 -10.10 -12.61 -17.46
N THR A 229 -9.78 -11.32 -17.46
CA THR A 229 -9.51 -10.59 -18.72
C THR A 229 -8.23 -11.09 -19.39
N ARG A 230 -7.24 -11.55 -18.61
CA ARG A 230 -5.97 -12.07 -19.13
C ARG A 230 -6.06 -13.50 -19.66
N GLU A 231 -6.76 -14.39 -18.95
CA GLU A 231 -7.05 -15.74 -19.45
C GLU A 231 -7.77 -15.69 -20.80
N ARG A 232 -8.70 -14.74 -20.99
CA ARG A 232 -9.39 -14.55 -22.27
C ARG A 232 -8.48 -14.03 -23.39
N ALA A 233 -7.41 -13.32 -23.06
CA ALA A 233 -6.47 -12.78 -24.04
C ALA A 233 -5.44 -13.84 -24.50
N THR A 234 -5.16 -14.86 -23.67
CA THR A 234 -4.19 -15.92 -23.97
C THR A 234 -4.78 -17.13 -24.69
N VAL A 235 -6.10 -17.35 -24.63
CA VAL A 235 -6.78 -18.40 -25.43
C VAL A 235 -6.92 -17.91 -26.88
N PRO A 236 -6.22 -18.51 -27.87
CA PRO A 236 -6.46 -18.20 -29.27
C PRO A 236 -7.92 -18.52 -29.59
N ALA A 237 -8.58 -17.69 -30.41
CA ALA A 237 -9.88 -18.02 -30.96
C ALA A 237 -9.74 -19.27 -31.85
N VAL A 238 -9.81 -20.45 -31.25
CA VAL A 238 -9.88 -21.72 -31.97
C VAL A 238 -11.27 -21.80 -32.60
N GLY A 239 -11.33 -21.51 -33.89
CA GLY A 239 -12.41 -21.94 -34.79
C GLY A 239 -13.66 -21.06 -34.79
N ALA A 240 -13.64 -19.97 -35.55
CA ALA A 240 -14.83 -19.46 -36.23
C ALA A 240 -14.53 -19.40 -37.73
N GLY A 241 -14.33 -20.58 -38.31
CA GLY A 241 -14.22 -20.81 -39.74
C GLY A 241 -14.97 -22.09 -40.07
N ALA A 242 -16.25 -21.93 -40.40
CA ALA A 242 -17.05 -22.85 -41.21
C ALA A 242 -18.06 -22.01 -41.99
#